data_AF-A0A2W5V8T8-F1
#
_entry.id   AF-A0A2W5V8T8-F1
#
_cell.length_a   1.000
_cell.length_b   1.000
_cell.length_c   1.000
_cell.angle_alpha   90.00
_cell.angle_beta   90.00
_cell.angle_gamma   90.00
#
_symmetry.space_group_name_H-M   'P 1'
#
loop_
_entity.id
_entity.type
_entity.pdbx_description
1 polymer ?
#
loop_
_entity_poly.entity_id
_entity_poly.type
_entity_poly.pdbx_seq_one_letter_code
_entity_poly.pdbx_strand_id
1 'polypeptide(L)'
;MILEFLTATSVAASAIEVWTAGDDGLTQRFAENFRTATREIHGRPLNATVAQITPAPGGGWLTVVTFSREGEKLYTAKCARDEAEIQQCVLEAASAAKRLTQ
;
A
#
# COMPACT_ATOMS: atom_id res chain seq x y z
N MET A 1 12.47 40.05 23.91
CA MET A 1 12.46 39.37 22.59
C MET A 1 12.59 37.88 22.87
N ILE A 2 11.46 37.18 22.97
CA ILE A 2 11.40 35.74 23.24
C ILE A 2 11.25 35.06 21.88
N LEU A 3 12.22 34.23 21.52
CA LEU A 3 12.27 33.51 20.25
C LEU A 3 11.49 32.20 20.44
N GLU A 4 10.29 32.11 19.88
CA GLU A 4 9.50 30.87 19.86
C GLU A 4 10.10 29.92 18.82
N PHE A 5 10.79 28.87 19.27
CA PHE A 5 11.20 27.75 18.43
C PHE A 5 9.99 26.86 18.14
N LEU A 6 9.39 27.03 16.97
CA LEU A 6 8.48 26.04 16.39
C LEU A 6 9.30 24.82 15.95
N THR A 7 9.32 23.78 16.78
CA THR A 7 9.83 22.47 16.36
C THR A 7 8.81 21.84 15.40
N ALA A 8 9.05 21.98 14.10
CA ALA A 8 8.36 21.18 13.10
C ALA A 8 8.78 19.72 13.29
N THR A 9 7.95 18.94 13.99
CA THR A 9 8.05 17.48 14.00
C THR A 9 7.77 17.00 12.58
N SER A 10 8.83 16.76 11.80
CA SER A 10 8.71 16.05 10.54
C SER A 10 8.30 14.61 10.86
N VAL A 11 7.00 14.33 10.85
CA VAL A 11 6.53 12.96 10.67
C VAL A 11 7.08 12.53 9.32
N ALA A 12 8.09 11.66 9.33
CA ALA A 12 8.64 11.10 8.10
C ALA A 12 7.48 10.44 7.36
N ALA A 13 7.02 11.07 6.28
CA ALA A 13 5.98 10.49 5.45
C ALA A 13 6.51 9.16 4.91
N SER A 14 5.65 8.14 4.92
CA SER A 14 5.92 6.86 4.26
C SER A 14 6.43 7.13 2.85
N ALA A 15 7.45 6.40 2.39
CA ALA A 15 7.92 6.48 1.01
C ALA A 15 6.86 5.98 0.01
N ILE A 16 5.80 5.33 0.51
CA ILE A 16 4.75 4.73 -0.29
C ILE A 16 3.46 5.54 -0.15
N GLU A 17 2.98 6.07 -1.28
CA GLU A 17 1.67 6.69 -1.41
C GLU A 17 0.67 5.64 -1.92
N VAL A 18 -0.42 5.43 -1.17
CA VAL A 18 -1.40 4.35 -1.46
C VAL A 18 -2.73 4.94 -1.96
N TRP A 19 -3.12 4.53 -3.16
CA TRP A 19 -4.36 4.88 -3.84
C TRP A 19 -5.27 3.65 -4.01
N THR A 20 -6.57 3.88 -4.12
CA THR A 20 -7.57 2.83 -4.38
C THR A 20 -8.33 3.12 -5.67
N ALA A 21 -8.48 2.12 -6.53
CA ALA A 21 -9.33 2.20 -7.73
C ALA A 21 -10.75 1.64 -7.51
N GLY A 22 -11.05 1.13 -6.31
CA GLY A 22 -12.39 0.72 -5.87
C GLY A 22 -12.73 1.34 -4.52
N ASP A 23 -14.01 1.54 -4.25
CA ASP A 23 -14.55 2.17 -3.04
C ASP A 23 -15.34 1.18 -2.16
N ASP A 24 -15.34 -0.11 -2.50
CA ASP A 24 -15.96 -1.14 -1.68
C ASP A 24 -15.20 -1.36 -0.35
N GLY A 25 -15.93 -1.87 0.66
CA GLY A 25 -15.40 -2.02 2.00
C GLY A 25 -14.19 -2.95 2.10
N LEU A 26 -14.07 -3.95 1.21
CA LEU A 26 -12.95 -4.88 1.23
C LEU A 26 -11.69 -4.22 0.67
N THR A 27 -11.82 -3.49 -0.43
CA THR A 27 -10.74 -2.70 -1.03
C THR A 27 -10.24 -1.62 -0.08
N GLN A 28 -11.14 -0.89 0.58
CA GLN A 28 -10.76 0.14 1.56
C GLN A 28 -10.05 -0.46 2.77
N ARG A 29 -10.57 -1.56 3.34
CA ARG A 29 -9.92 -2.29 4.45
C ARG A 29 -8.52 -2.79 4.06
N PHE A 30 -8.36 -3.36 2.87
CA PHE A 30 -7.05 -3.77 2.37
C PHE A 30 -6.08 -2.58 2.29
N ALA A 31 -6.53 -1.46 1.72
CA ALA A 31 -5.70 -0.28 1.55
C ALA A 31 -5.27 0.34 2.89
N GLU A 32 -6.16 0.37 3.89
CA GLU A 32 -5.83 0.81 5.25
C GLU A 32 -4.79 -0.09 5.93
N ASN A 33 -4.99 -1.41 5.86
CA ASN A 33 -4.04 -2.37 6.40
C ASN A 33 -2.68 -2.27 5.68
N PHE A 34 -2.71 -2.04 4.37
CA PHE A 34 -1.51 -1.87 3.56
C PHE A 34 -0.76 -0.58 3.92
N ARG A 35 -1.44 0.56 4.03
CA ARG A 35 -0.85 1.81 4.53
C ARG A 35 -0.21 1.62 5.90
N THR A 36 -0.87 0.88 6.79
CA THR A 36 -0.34 0.56 8.13
C THR A 36 0.92 -0.30 8.03
N ALA A 37 0.91 -1.34 7.21
CA ALA A 37 2.05 -2.24 7.01
C ALA A 37 3.25 -1.55 6.36
N THR A 38 3.03 -0.49 5.58
CA THR A 38 4.09 0.24 4.87
C THR A 38 4.52 1.54 5.55
N ARG A 39 3.90 1.93 6.67
CA ARG A 39 4.10 3.24 7.31
C ARG A 39 5.57 3.54 7.63
N GLU A 40 6.30 2.54 8.09
CA GLU A 40 7.72 2.65 8.49
C GLU A 40 8.68 2.35 7.33
N ILE A 41 8.18 2.19 6.10
CA ILE A 41 9.03 2.01 4.93
C ILE A 41 9.47 3.39 4.44
N HIS A 42 10.78 3.61 4.53
CA HIS A 42 11.46 4.77 3.98
C HIS A 42 12.26 4.39 2.73
N GLY A 43 12.66 5.39 1.95
CA GLY A 43 13.46 5.19 0.74
C GLY A 43 12.94 6.00 -0.44
N ARG A 44 13.17 5.49 -1.65
CA ARG A 44 12.74 6.14 -2.89
C ARG A 44 11.21 6.15 -2.97
N PRO A 45 10.58 7.31 -3.27
CA PRO A 45 9.13 7.43 -3.41
C PRO A 45 8.54 6.38 -4.34
N LEU A 46 7.37 5.85 -3.99
CA LEU A 46 6.68 4.78 -4.70
C LEU A 46 5.17 4.99 -4.61
N ASN A 47 4.49 4.95 -5.75
CA ASN A 47 3.03 4.98 -5.79
C ASN A 47 2.50 3.55 -5.86
N ALA A 48 1.53 3.22 -5.03
CA ALA A 48 0.86 1.93 -5.02
C ALA A 48 -0.64 2.11 -5.23
N THR A 49 -1.20 1.51 -6.28
CA THR A 49 -2.63 1.53 -6.57
C THR A 49 -3.22 0.15 -6.29
N VAL A 50 -4.12 0.07 -5.33
CA VAL A 50 -4.93 -1.11 -5.02
C VAL A 50 -6.12 -1.12 -5.98
N ALA A 51 -6.20 -2.13 -6.83
CA ALA A 51 -7.37 -2.34 -7.69
C ALA A 51 -8.59 -2.74 -6.85
N GLN A 52 -9.80 -2.55 -7.38
CA GLN A 52 -11.00 -3.09 -6.77
C GLN A 52 -10.85 -4.60 -6.56
N ILE A 53 -11.01 -5.05 -5.32
CA ILE A 53 -10.93 -6.46 -4.97
C ILE A 53 -12.16 -7.16 -5.51
N THR A 54 -11.94 -8.27 -6.21
CA THR A 54 -13.00 -9.03 -6.88
C THR A 54 -12.91 -10.51 -6.51
N PRO A 55 -14.03 -11.24 -6.54
CA PRO A 55 -13.98 -12.70 -6.37
C PRO A 55 -13.06 -13.34 -7.42
N ALA A 56 -12.19 -14.26 -6.98
CA ALA A 56 -11.30 -14.98 -7.88
C ALA A 56 -11.98 -16.24 -8.45
N PRO A 57 -11.65 -16.66 -9.69
CA PRO A 57 -12.09 -17.95 -10.21
C PRO A 57 -11.56 -19.09 -9.32
N GLY A 58 -12.47 -19.93 -8.80
CA GLY A 58 -12.12 -21.03 -7.90
C GLY A 58 -12.27 -20.72 -6.40
N GLY A 59 -12.74 -19.53 -6.04
CA GLY A 59 -12.97 -19.11 -4.65
C GLY A 59 -12.00 -18.05 -4.17
N GLY A 60 -12.31 -17.43 -3.03
CA GLY A 60 -11.52 -16.34 -2.45
C GLY A 60 -11.64 -15.01 -3.20
N TRP A 61 -10.71 -14.11 -2.88
CA TRP A 61 -10.69 -12.72 -3.32
C TRP A 61 -9.34 -12.38 -3.96
N LEU A 62 -9.39 -11.89 -5.20
CA LEU A 62 -8.23 -11.43 -5.93
C LEU A 62 -7.90 -9.99 -5.54
N THR A 63 -6.73 -9.82 -4.96
CA THR A 63 -6.08 -8.53 -4.70
C THR A 63 -5.05 -8.25 -5.78
N VAL A 64 -5.02 -7.01 -6.28
CA VAL A 64 -4.01 -6.55 -7.23
C VAL A 64 -3.49 -5.20 -6.77
N VAL A 65 -2.17 -5.09 -6.60
CA VAL A 65 -1.49 -3.83 -6.27
C VAL A 65 -0.49 -3.51 -7.36
N THR A 66 -0.67 -2.36 -8.01
CA THR A 66 0.25 -1.87 -9.04
C THR A 66 1.18 -0.83 -8.45
N PHE A 67 2.48 -1.04 -8.59
CA PHE A 67 3.53 -0.14 -8.14
C PHE A 67 4.08 0.67 -9.30
N SER A 68 4.22 1.97 -9.10
CA SER A 68 4.74 2.90 -10.10
C SER A 68 5.63 3.98 -9.49
N ARG A 69 6.50 4.55 -10.30
CA ARG A 69 7.36 5.69 -9.94
C ARG A 69 7.47 6.58 -11.16
N GLU A 70 7.29 7.90 -10.97
CA GLU A 70 7.42 8.89 -12.05
C GLU A 70 6.54 8.56 -13.28
N GLY A 71 5.36 7.96 -13.06
CA GLY A 71 4.44 7.55 -14.11
C GLY A 71 4.77 6.22 -14.79
N GLU A 72 5.92 5.60 -14.48
CA GLU A 72 6.29 4.28 -15.01
C GLU A 72 5.83 3.16 -14.08
N LYS A 73 5.19 2.13 -14.64
CA LYS A 73 4.81 0.91 -13.89
C LYS A 73 6.04 0.04 -13.66
N LEU A 74 6.36 -0.20 -12.39
CA LEU A 74 7.51 -1.03 -11.97
C LEU A 74 7.13 -2.49 -11.74
N TYR A 75 6.00 -2.74 -11.08
CA TYR A 75 5.64 -4.09 -10.64
C TYR A 75 4.13 -4.20 -10.39
N THR A 76 3.59 -5.42 -10.50
CA THR A 76 2.22 -5.74 -10.11
C THR A 76 2.24 -6.94 -9.18
N ALA A 77 1.87 -6.73 -7.91
CA ALA A 77 1.60 -7.83 -6.99
C ALA A 77 0.18 -8.34 -7.20
N LYS A 78 0.01 -9.66 -7.25
CA LYS A 78 -1.29 -10.32 -7.28
C LYS A 78 -1.32 -11.38 -6.19
N CYS A 79 -2.40 -11.41 -5.43
CA CYS A 79 -2.61 -12.42 -4.40
C CYS A 79 -4.10 -12.79 -4.35
N ALA A 80 -4.39 -14.08 -4.28
CA ALA A 80 -5.74 -14.62 -4.17
C ALA A 80 -5.82 -15.52 -2.94
N ARG A 81 -6.72 -15.18 -2.02
CA ARG A 81 -6.92 -15.86 -0.73
C ARG A 81 -8.37 -15.73 -0.28
N ASP A 82 -8.78 -16.56 0.68
CA ASP A 82 -10.05 -16.36 1.35
C ASP A 82 -10.09 -15.04 2.11
N GLU A 83 -11.29 -14.51 2.38
CA GLU A 83 -11.42 -13.18 2.99
C GLU A 83 -10.69 -13.07 4.33
N ALA A 84 -10.77 -14.13 5.13
CA ALA A 84 -10.11 -14.25 6.43
C ALA A 84 -8.57 -14.19 6.34
N GLU A 85 -8.01 -14.49 5.16
CA GLU A 85 -6.58 -14.56 4.91
C GLU A 85 -6.05 -13.38 4.09
N ILE A 86 -6.90 -12.38 3.76
CA ILE A 86 -6.50 -11.20 2.98
C ILE A 86 -5.34 -10.43 3.63
N GLN A 87 -5.16 -10.53 4.95
CA GLN A 87 -4.00 -9.96 5.62
C GLN A 87 -2.66 -10.52 5.11
N GLN A 88 -2.61 -11.78 4.64
CA GLN A 88 -1.40 -12.32 4.02
C GLN A 88 -1.09 -11.62 2.69
N CYS A 89 -2.12 -11.32 1.89
CA CYS A 89 -1.95 -10.54 0.66
C CYS A 89 -1.41 -9.12 0.94
N VAL A 90 -1.82 -8.50 2.06
CA VAL A 90 -1.27 -7.21 2.50
C VAL A 90 0.23 -7.32 2.80
N LEU A 91 0.65 -8.35 3.53
CA LEU A 91 2.06 -8.57 3.88
C LEU A 91 2.92 -8.86 2.63
N GLU A 92 2.40 -9.65 1.69
CA GLU A 92 3.06 -9.92 0.41
C GLU A 92 3.25 -8.63 -0.40
N ALA A 93 2.21 -7.78 -0.47
CA ALA A 93 2.29 -6.47 -1.13
C ALA A 93 3.28 -5.54 -0.41
N ALA A 94 3.31 -5.51 0.93
CA ALA A 94 4.23 -4.68 1.72
C ALA A 94 5.69 -5.11 1.54
N SER A 95 5.94 -6.42 1.46
CA SER A 95 7.26 -6.97 1.14
C SER A 95 7.71 -6.58 -0.28
N ALA A 96 6.79 -6.59 -1.26
CA ALA A 96 7.09 -6.06 -2.59
C ALA A 96 7.43 -4.56 -2.54
N ALA A 97 6.63 -3.76 -1.83
CA ALA A 97 6.84 -2.33 -1.70
C ALA A 97 8.21 -2.01 -1.08
N LYS A 98 8.58 -2.68 0.02
CA LYS A 98 9.88 -2.52 0.70
C LYS A 98 11.06 -2.79 -0.23
N ARG A 99 10.97 -3.79 -1.11
CA ARG A 99 12.03 -4.10 -2.08
C ARG A 99 12.14 -3.02 -3.16
N LEU A 100 11.02 -2.41 -3.54
CA LEU A 100 10.97 -1.39 -4.59
C LEU A 100 11.41 0.01 -4.11
N THR A 101 11.37 0.29 -2.80
CA THR A 101 11.82 1.56 -2.21
C THR A 101 13.31 1.60 -1.89
N GLN A 102 13.98 0.45 -1.86
CA GLN A 102 15.43 0.34 -1.69
C GLN A 102 16.20 0.89 -2.90
#